data_AF-A0A517N8W0-F1
#
_entry.id   AF-A0A517N8W0-F1
#
_cell.length_a   1.000
_cell.length_b   1.000
_cell.length_c   1.000
_cell.angle_alpha   90.00
_cell.angle_beta   90.00
_cell.angle_gamma   90.00
#
_symmetry.space_group_name_H-M   'P 1'
#
loop_
_entity.id
_entity.type
_entity.pdbx_description
1 polymer ?
#
loop_
_entity_poly.entity_id
_entity_poly.type
_entity_poly.pdbx_seq_one_letter_code
_entity_poly.pdbx_strand_id
1 'polypeptide(L)'
;MSFPSDFETENTVENASLPVVESTLRGQGPDHPNVCCQGWTRFGFPLAGLLMVVAIGTAAYFAGRSHTAETKLSSMDLPLLHANAAVTSEKFSCATGTISEEADGLFVLDHNSGLLQCSVIYPRLGRFMGLFTVNVGEALGTGGKGGSFLLLTGRADFPRASNNPVATTVVYVMDTSTGNYASYYVPFNRQAMTAGRTQQGLITLISTGSANPVIDRDTLR
;
A
#
# COMPACT_ATOMS: atom_id res chain seq x y z
N MET A 1 8.90 35.30 -11.59
CA MET A 1 9.64 34.03 -11.41
C MET A 1 9.06 33.07 -12.40
N SER A 2 9.85 32.77 -13.43
CA SER A 2 9.42 32.19 -14.70
C SER A 2 9.85 30.72 -14.73
N PHE A 3 8.93 29.82 -15.04
CA PHE A 3 9.23 28.40 -15.20
C PHE A 3 9.91 28.14 -16.54
N PRO A 4 10.91 27.25 -16.62
CA PRO A 4 11.38 26.73 -17.89
C PRO A 4 10.50 25.56 -18.34
N SER A 5 9.98 25.68 -19.56
CA SER A 5 9.58 24.56 -20.42
C SER A 5 10.85 23.90 -20.96
N ASP A 6 10.92 22.56 -20.93
CA ASP A 6 11.57 21.69 -21.92
C ASP A 6 11.78 20.29 -21.32
N PHE A 7 10.89 19.35 -21.64
CA PHE A 7 11.16 17.92 -21.51
C PHE A 7 10.27 17.14 -22.50
N GLU A 8 10.66 17.16 -23.77
CA GLU A 8 10.25 16.17 -24.76
C GLU A 8 11.30 15.04 -24.74
N THR A 9 10.87 13.82 -24.39
CA THR A 9 11.56 12.59 -24.79
C THR A 9 10.52 11.57 -25.23
N GLU A 10 10.43 11.49 -26.55
CA GLU A 10 10.13 10.33 -27.40
C GLU A 10 10.27 8.98 -26.68
N ASN A 11 9.18 8.23 -26.56
CA ASN A 11 9.21 6.80 -26.28
C ASN A 11 8.23 6.10 -27.21
N THR A 12 8.77 5.70 -28.35
CA THR A 12 8.24 4.73 -29.30
C THR A 12 8.15 3.36 -28.63
N VAL A 13 6.93 2.92 -28.32
CA VAL A 13 6.68 1.53 -27.92
C VAL A 13 6.47 0.71 -29.19
N GLU A 14 7.50 -0.08 -29.48
CA GLU A 14 7.59 -1.06 -30.55
C GLU A 14 6.53 -2.17 -30.33
N ASN A 15 5.53 -2.21 -31.20
CA ASN A 15 4.54 -3.28 -31.25
C ASN A 15 5.21 -4.56 -31.81
N ALA A 16 5.59 -5.47 -30.92
CA ALA A 16 6.02 -6.81 -31.31
C ALA A 16 4.79 -7.65 -31.73
N SER A 17 4.60 -7.77 -33.04
CA SER A 17 3.63 -8.65 -33.67
C SER A 17 4.07 -10.12 -33.57
N LEU A 18 3.17 -10.97 -33.08
CA LEU A 18 3.32 -12.42 -33.12
C LEU A 18 3.25 -12.91 -34.59
N PRO A 19 4.10 -13.84 -35.02
CA PRO A 19 4.00 -14.40 -36.37
C PRO A 19 2.80 -15.34 -36.46
N VAL A 20 1.79 -14.91 -37.22
CA VAL A 20 0.72 -15.76 -37.77
C VAL A 20 1.36 -16.68 -38.80
N VAL A 21 1.47 -17.98 -38.49
CA VAL A 21 1.89 -18.99 -39.46
C VAL A 21 0.68 -19.34 -40.33
N GLU A 22 0.64 -18.71 -41.50
CA GLU A 22 -0.33 -18.97 -42.56
C GLU A 22 0.09 -20.21 -43.36
N SER A 23 -0.50 -21.37 -43.05
CA SER A 23 -0.27 -22.60 -43.81
C SER A 23 -1.08 -22.56 -45.11
N THR A 24 -0.45 -22.07 -46.18
CA THR A 24 -0.95 -22.18 -47.55
C THR A 24 -0.92 -23.64 -48.01
N LEU A 25 -2.09 -24.28 -48.06
CA LEU A 25 -2.29 -25.57 -48.74
C LEU A 25 -2.50 -25.31 -50.24
N ARG A 26 -1.42 -25.44 -51.03
CA ARG A 26 -1.52 -25.70 -52.48
C ARG A 26 -1.21 -27.17 -52.72
N GLY A 27 -2.22 -27.91 -53.19
CA GLY A 27 -2.05 -29.26 -53.71
C GLY A 27 -1.45 -29.26 -55.11
N GLN A 28 -0.70 -30.30 -55.44
CA GLN A 28 -0.94 -31.21 -56.58
C GLN A 28 0.23 -32.17 -56.76
N GLY A 29 -0.11 -33.46 -56.95
CA GLY A 29 0.73 -34.45 -57.59
C GLY A 29 0.65 -35.84 -56.96
N PRO A 30 -0.04 -36.79 -57.59
CA PRO A 30 0.25 -38.21 -57.42
C PRO A 30 0.87 -38.74 -58.71
N ASP A 31 2.11 -39.22 -58.66
CA ASP A 31 2.64 -40.16 -59.67
C ASP A 31 3.66 -41.10 -59.05
N HIS A 32 3.20 -42.35 -58.92
CA HIS A 32 3.89 -43.64 -58.99
C HIS A 32 4.93 -44.11 -57.94
N PRO A 33 4.92 -45.44 -57.66
CA PRO A 33 5.66 -46.08 -56.58
C PRO A 33 7.02 -46.59 -57.05
N ASN A 34 7.98 -46.72 -56.12
CA ASN A 34 8.73 -47.94 -55.83
C ASN A 34 9.97 -47.62 -54.98
N VAL A 35 10.00 -48.28 -53.81
CA VAL A 35 11.16 -48.97 -53.22
C VAL A 35 12.52 -48.29 -53.36
N CYS A 36 13.07 -47.82 -52.24
CA CYS A 36 14.49 -48.04 -51.96
C CYS A 36 14.79 -48.01 -50.45
N CYS A 37 15.41 -49.10 -49.99
CA CYS A 37 16.05 -49.30 -48.67
C CYS A 37 15.07 -49.40 -47.47
N GLN A 38 14.44 -50.53 -47.11
CA GLN A 38 14.94 -51.91 -46.89
C GLN A 38 16.43 -52.02 -46.58
N GLY A 39 16.81 -51.86 -45.29
CA GLY A 39 18.16 -52.21 -44.88
C GLY A 39 18.70 -51.69 -43.56
N TRP A 40 17.89 -51.44 -42.50
CA TRP A 40 18.48 -51.33 -41.15
C TRP A 40 17.52 -51.54 -39.97
N THR A 41 16.39 -52.19 -40.19
CA THR A 41 15.39 -52.43 -39.16
C THR A 41 15.63 -53.74 -38.42
N ARG A 42 16.76 -53.97 -37.73
CA ARG A 42 16.87 -55.06 -36.72
C ARG A 42 17.72 -54.83 -35.46
N PHE A 43 18.43 -53.72 -35.29
CA PHE A 43 19.22 -53.50 -34.05
C PHE A 43 19.07 -52.12 -33.37
N GLY A 44 18.20 -51.22 -33.86
CA GLY A 44 18.07 -49.86 -33.33
C GLY A 44 16.93 -49.61 -32.32
N PHE A 45 16.09 -50.60 -31.99
CA PHE A 45 14.86 -50.35 -31.24
C PHE A 45 14.99 -50.25 -29.70
N PRO A 46 15.95 -50.88 -28.98
CA PRO A 46 16.01 -50.71 -27.53
C PRO A 46 16.72 -49.40 -27.10
N LEU A 47 17.67 -48.89 -27.90
CA LEU A 47 18.46 -47.71 -27.54
C LEU A 47 17.69 -46.39 -27.77
N ALA A 48 16.91 -46.30 -28.86
CA ALA A 48 16.12 -45.12 -29.17
C ALA A 48 14.96 -44.90 -28.18
N GLY A 49 14.35 -45.98 -27.68
CA GLY A 49 13.30 -45.90 -26.66
C GLY A 49 13.80 -45.35 -25.31
N LEU A 50 15.00 -45.76 -24.89
CA LEU A 50 15.59 -45.32 -23.62
C LEU A 50 15.96 -43.83 -23.64
N LEU A 51 16.44 -43.31 -24.77
CA LEU A 51 16.76 -41.89 -24.92
C LEU A 51 15.51 -40.99 -24.88
N MET A 52 14.38 -41.44 -25.44
CA MET A 52 13.12 -40.68 -25.37
C MET A 52 12.58 -40.60 -23.94
N VAL A 53 12.66 -41.69 -23.16
CA VAL A 53 12.20 -41.69 -21.75
C VAL A 53 13.08 -40.78 -20.89
N VAL A 54 14.39 -40.75 -21.12
CA VAL A 54 15.31 -39.84 -20.42
C VAL A 54 15.02 -38.38 -20.78
N ALA A 55 14.77 -38.06 -22.05
CA ALA A 55 14.47 -36.69 -22.47
C ALA A 55 13.13 -36.17 -21.92
N ILE A 56 12.09 -37.03 -21.90
CA ILE A 56 10.80 -36.68 -21.29
C ILE A 56 10.96 -36.53 -19.76
N GLY A 57 11.75 -37.40 -19.12
CA GLY A 57 12.02 -37.35 -17.68
C GLY A 57 12.79 -36.09 -17.25
N THR A 58 13.81 -35.68 -18.01
CA THR A 58 14.56 -34.45 -17.73
C THR A 58 13.69 -33.21 -17.96
N ALA A 59 12.92 -33.15 -19.05
CA ALA A 59 11.99 -32.06 -19.30
C ALA A 59 10.92 -31.94 -18.20
N ALA A 60 10.33 -33.06 -17.77
CA ALA A 60 9.35 -33.08 -16.67
C ALA A 60 9.97 -32.66 -15.31
N TYR A 61 11.21 -33.05 -15.05
CA TYR A 61 11.92 -32.67 -13.82
C TYR A 61 12.22 -31.16 -13.76
N PHE A 62 12.67 -30.56 -14.87
CA PHE A 62 12.91 -29.12 -14.92
C PHE A 62 11.60 -28.31 -14.97
N ALA A 63 10.58 -28.77 -15.70
CA ALA A 63 9.25 -28.13 -15.71
C ALA A 63 8.56 -28.18 -14.33
N GLY A 64 8.72 -29.28 -13.59
CA GLY A 64 8.23 -29.40 -12.22
C GLY A 64 8.88 -28.40 -11.26
N ARG A 65 10.19 -28.12 -11.42
CA ARG A 65 10.89 -27.13 -10.59
C ARG A 65 10.51 -25.69 -10.92
N SER A 66 10.20 -25.35 -12.17
CA SER A 66 9.75 -23.99 -12.53
C SER A 66 8.35 -23.68 -11.98
N HIS A 67 7.43 -24.64 -11.96
CA HIS A 67 6.09 -24.43 -11.38
C HIS A 67 6.07 -24.28 -9.85
N THR A 68 7.09 -24.79 -9.15
CA THR A 68 7.19 -24.61 -7.68
C THR A 68 7.63 -23.19 -7.30
N ALA A 69 8.30 -22.47 -8.20
CA ALA A 69 8.73 -21.09 -7.96
C ALA A 69 7.57 -20.09 -8.11
N GLU A 70 6.70 -20.27 -9.11
CA GLU A 70 5.56 -19.38 -9.37
C GLU A 70 4.42 -19.55 -8.34
N THR A 71 4.21 -20.77 -7.86
CA THR A 71 3.20 -21.04 -6.81
C THR A 71 3.60 -20.47 -5.45
N LYS A 72 4.91 -20.39 -5.13
CA LYS A 72 5.38 -19.75 -3.88
C LYS A 72 5.29 -18.22 -3.90
N LEU A 73 5.40 -17.59 -5.07
CA LEU A 73 5.22 -16.14 -5.19
C LEU A 73 3.75 -15.74 -5.08
N SER A 74 2.85 -16.56 -5.64
CA SER A 74 1.40 -16.34 -5.57
C SER A 74 0.80 -16.58 -4.17
N SER A 75 1.53 -17.26 -3.27
CA SER A 75 1.15 -17.47 -1.87
C SER A 75 1.78 -16.49 -0.89
N MET A 76 2.63 -15.56 -1.35
CA MET A 76 3.06 -14.46 -0.50
C MET A 76 1.99 -13.38 -0.54
N ASP A 77 1.01 -13.51 0.37
CA ASP A 77 0.16 -12.42 0.81
C ASP A 77 1.05 -11.39 1.51
N LEU A 78 1.75 -10.57 0.71
CA LEU A 78 2.60 -9.50 1.22
C LEU A 78 1.65 -8.48 1.85
N PRO A 79 1.76 -8.23 3.16
CA PRO A 79 0.92 -7.21 3.78
C PRO A 79 1.18 -5.90 3.05
N LEU A 80 0.12 -5.24 2.57
CA LEU A 80 0.24 -3.89 2.01
C LEU A 80 0.90 -3.01 3.07
N LEU A 81 2.14 -2.59 2.80
CA LEU A 81 2.91 -1.75 3.69
C LEU A 81 2.37 -0.33 3.56
N HIS A 82 1.47 0.03 4.47
CA HIS A 82 1.06 1.42 4.63
C HIS A 82 2.17 2.17 5.38
N ALA A 83 3.01 2.90 4.64
CA ALA A 83 4.04 3.73 5.24
C ALA A 83 3.42 5.06 5.70
N ASN A 84 3.31 5.23 7.02
CA ASN A 84 3.00 6.52 7.63
C ASN A 84 4.28 7.36 7.68
N ALA A 85 4.24 8.59 7.19
CA ALA A 85 5.34 9.54 7.30
C ALA A 85 4.99 10.64 8.30
N ALA A 86 5.99 11.17 9.00
CA ALA A 86 5.83 12.35 9.85
C ALA A 86 7.02 13.28 9.64
N VAL A 87 6.76 14.58 9.54
CA VAL A 87 7.77 15.62 9.42
C VAL A 87 7.36 16.82 10.27
N THR A 88 8.34 17.45 10.90
CA THR A 88 8.10 18.60 11.77
C THR A 88 8.97 19.77 11.35
N SER A 89 8.43 20.96 11.51
CA SER A 89 9.09 22.25 11.32
C SER A 89 8.76 23.14 12.53
N GLU A 90 9.26 24.37 12.54
CA GLU A 90 9.04 25.34 13.63
C GLU A 90 7.60 25.87 13.70
N LYS A 91 6.89 25.88 12.57
CA LYS A 91 5.53 26.43 12.47
C LYS A 91 4.46 25.36 12.32
N PHE A 92 4.82 24.23 11.70
CA PHE A 92 3.89 23.18 11.37
C PHE A 92 4.53 21.82 11.61
N SER A 93 3.72 20.87 12.05
CA SER A 93 4.03 19.45 11.91
C SER A 93 2.99 18.81 11.01
N CYS A 94 3.41 17.88 10.17
CA CYS A 94 2.48 17.08 9.41
C CYS A 94 2.83 15.60 9.48
N ALA A 95 1.79 14.78 9.33
CA ALA A 95 1.91 13.34 9.34
C ALA A 95 0.85 12.72 8.43
N THR A 96 1.14 11.54 7.86
CA THR A 96 0.14 10.72 7.17
C THR A 96 -0.29 9.56 8.05
N GLY A 97 -1.49 9.03 7.82
CA GLY A 97 -1.96 7.86 8.55
C GLY A 97 -3.23 7.25 8.00
N THR A 98 -3.21 5.92 7.91
CA THR A 98 -4.32 5.09 7.41
C THR A 98 -5.63 5.33 8.14
N ILE A 99 -6.60 5.96 7.46
CA ILE A 99 -7.93 6.23 8.02
C ILE A 99 -8.83 4.99 7.89
N SER A 100 -8.76 4.35 6.72
CA SER A 100 -9.47 3.12 6.37
C SER A 100 -8.56 2.32 5.43
N GLU A 101 -8.94 1.08 5.09
CA GLU A 101 -8.16 0.21 4.19
C GLU A 101 -7.92 0.84 2.80
N GLU A 102 -8.82 1.72 2.36
CA GLU A 102 -8.73 2.37 1.05
C GLU A 102 -8.26 3.84 1.13
N ALA A 103 -8.31 4.46 2.31
CA ALA A 103 -8.16 5.91 2.44
C ALA A 103 -7.08 6.30 3.44
N ASP A 104 -6.32 7.32 3.05
CA ASP A 104 -5.26 7.89 3.87
C ASP A 104 -5.64 9.30 4.35
N GLY A 105 -5.07 9.69 5.49
CA GLY A 105 -5.33 10.98 6.12
C GLY A 105 -4.05 11.80 6.14
N LEU A 106 -4.14 13.06 5.71
CA LEU A 106 -3.10 14.07 5.92
C LEU A 106 -3.44 14.87 7.18
N PHE A 107 -2.58 14.74 8.19
CA PHE A 107 -2.66 15.49 9.43
C PHE A 107 -1.71 16.68 9.36
N VAL A 108 -2.21 17.87 9.68
CA VAL A 108 -1.44 19.11 9.76
C VAL A 108 -1.76 19.80 11.07
N LEU A 109 -0.73 20.04 11.86
CA LEU A 109 -0.81 20.76 13.13
C LEU A 109 -0.12 22.12 12.98
N ASP A 110 -0.86 23.19 13.22
CA ASP A 110 -0.31 24.54 13.34
C ASP A 110 0.17 24.79 14.77
N HIS A 111 1.45 25.14 14.92
CA HIS A 111 2.08 25.37 16.22
C HIS A 111 1.62 26.67 16.87
N ASN A 112 1.20 27.66 16.09
CA ASN A 112 0.79 28.96 16.61
C ASN A 112 -0.63 28.92 17.22
N SER A 113 -1.56 28.24 16.57
CA SER A 113 -2.95 28.13 17.04
C SER A 113 -3.23 26.86 17.86
N GLY A 114 -2.35 25.85 17.76
CA GLY A 114 -2.65 24.50 18.26
C GLY A 114 -3.79 23.84 17.49
N LEU A 115 -4.11 24.30 16.28
CA LEU A 115 -5.15 23.69 15.46
C LEU A 115 -4.60 22.47 14.73
N LEU A 116 -5.12 21.28 15.07
CA LEU A 116 -4.89 20.05 14.34
C LEU A 116 -6.00 19.86 13.31
N GLN A 117 -5.62 19.65 12.06
CA GLN A 117 -6.52 19.36 10.95
C GLN A 117 -6.17 17.99 10.34
N CYS A 118 -7.18 17.19 10.05
CA CYS A 118 -7.09 15.95 9.29
C CYS A 118 -7.90 16.09 7.99
N SER A 119 -7.20 15.99 6.86
CA SER A 119 -7.80 15.97 5.52
C SER A 119 -7.72 14.54 4.96
N VAL A 120 -8.86 13.92 4.70
CA VAL A 120 -8.93 12.52 4.22
C VAL A 120 -9.13 12.49 2.71
N ILE A 121 -8.23 11.80 2.00
CA ILE A 121 -8.33 11.62 0.55
C ILE A 121 -9.33 10.51 0.22
N TYR A 122 -10.23 10.78 -0.72
CA TYR A 122 -11.13 9.76 -1.26
C TYR A 122 -10.52 9.22 -2.56
N PRO A 123 -9.91 8.03 -2.55
CA PRO A 123 -9.10 7.54 -3.68
C PRO A 123 -9.91 7.42 -4.98
N ARG A 124 -11.19 7.00 -4.87
CA ARG A 124 -12.11 6.86 -6.01
C ARG A 124 -12.46 8.20 -6.67
N LEU A 125 -12.39 9.30 -5.93
CA LEU A 125 -12.73 10.64 -6.40
C LEU A 125 -11.49 11.53 -6.63
N GLY A 126 -10.30 11.08 -6.21
CA GLY A 126 -9.04 11.78 -6.39
C GLY A 126 -8.94 13.12 -5.64
N ARG A 127 -9.70 13.34 -4.56
CA ARG A 127 -9.73 14.63 -3.84
C ARG A 127 -10.01 14.46 -2.34
N PHE A 128 -9.67 15.48 -1.56
CA PHE A 128 -10.02 15.54 -0.14
C PHE A 128 -11.52 15.82 0.05
N MET A 129 -12.19 14.98 0.82
CA MET A 129 -13.63 15.10 1.10
C MET A 129 -13.96 14.90 2.58
N GLY A 130 -13.03 14.37 3.38
CA GLY A 130 -13.10 14.35 4.83
C GLY A 130 -12.29 15.50 5.41
N LEU A 131 -12.88 16.29 6.31
CA LEU A 131 -12.19 17.37 7.02
C LEU A 131 -12.54 17.33 8.50
N PHE A 132 -11.56 17.04 9.34
CA PHE A 132 -11.75 16.98 10.79
C PHE A 132 -10.78 17.91 11.50
N THR A 133 -11.22 18.60 12.54
CA THR A 133 -10.36 19.56 13.26
C THR A 133 -10.47 19.41 14.78
N VAL A 134 -9.45 19.83 15.51
CA VAL A 134 -9.49 19.98 16.97
C VAL A 134 -8.42 20.97 17.43
N ASN A 135 -8.68 21.68 18.52
CA ASN A 135 -7.63 22.46 19.18
C ASN A 135 -6.92 21.57 20.22
N VAL A 136 -5.61 21.37 20.06
CA VAL A 136 -4.83 20.51 20.96
C VAL A 136 -4.43 21.23 22.25
N GLY A 137 -4.45 22.57 22.25
CA GLY A 137 -4.05 23.38 23.40
C GLY A 137 -5.00 23.23 24.59
N GLU A 138 -6.28 22.91 24.33
CA GLU A 138 -7.25 22.61 25.38
C GLU A 138 -6.88 21.33 26.15
N ALA A 139 -6.48 20.27 25.45
CA ALA A 139 -6.13 19.00 26.08
C ALA A 139 -4.74 19.01 26.73
N LEU A 140 -3.81 19.81 26.19
CA LEU A 140 -2.42 19.88 26.67
C LEU A 140 -2.22 20.90 27.81
N GLY A 141 -3.23 21.71 28.10
CA GLY A 141 -3.20 22.73 29.16
C GLY A 141 -2.40 23.99 28.80
N THR A 142 -2.11 24.21 27.51
CA THR A 142 -1.37 25.40 27.03
C THR A 142 -2.25 26.65 26.88
N GLY A 143 -3.55 26.54 27.20
CA GLY A 143 -4.48 27.67 27.21
C GLY A 143 -4.72 28.29 25.82
N GLY A 144 -4.56 27.50 24.75
CA GLY A 144 -4.78 27.93 23.37
C GLY A 144 -3.74 28.91 22.83
N LYS A 145 -2.70 29.23 23.61
CA LYS A 145 -1.53 29.96 23.11
C LYS A 145 -0.59 28.93 22.50
N GLY A 146 -0.22 29.15 21.23
CA GLY A 146 0.67 28.25 20.49
C GLY A 146 1.90 27.81 21.27
N GLY A 147 2.35 26.61 21.00
CA GLY A 147 3.47 25.96 21.66
C GLY A 147 4.30 25.16 20.67
N SER A 148 5.45 24.66 21.12
CA SER A 148 6.26 23.75 20.32
C SER A 148 5.64 22.36 20.43
N PHE A 149 5.02 21.89 19.35
CA PHE A 149 4.36 20.58 19.33
C PHE A 149 5.13 19.56 18.50
N LEU A 150 4.99 18.29 18.89
CA LEU A 150 5.31 17.13 18.06
C LEU A 150 4.03 16.41 17.69
N LEU A 151 3.97 15.99 16.43
CA LEU A 151 2.86 15.23 15.86
C LEU A 151 3.36 13.87 15.41
N LEU A 152 2.66 12.81 15.84
CA LEU A 152 2.91 11.44 15.41
C LEU A 152 1.59 10.74 15.10
N THR A 153 1.61 9.82 14.15
CA THR A 153 0.48 8.93 13.87
C THR A 153 0.87 7.50 14.20
N GLY A 154 -0.09 6.74 14.72
CA GLY A 154 0.04 5.31 14.94
C GLY A 154 -1.24 4.59 14.55
N ARG A 155 -1.20 3.26 14.54
CA ARG A 155 -2.38 2.43 14.28
C ARG A 155 -2.97 1.94 15.60
N ALA A 156 -4.27 2.07 15.77
CA ALA A 156 -4.99 1.38 16.85
C ALA A 156 -6.31 0.83 16.30
N ASP A 157 -6.63 -0.39 16.70
CA ASP A 157 -7.88 -1.03 16.30
C ASP A 157 -8.91 -0.86 17.42
N PHE A 158 -9.81 0.11 17.22
CA PHE A 158 -10.89 0.37 18.15
C PHE A 158 -12.06 -0.58 17.87
N PRO A 159 -12.75 -1.10 18.90
CA PRO A 159 -13.98 -1.85 18.71
C PRO A 159 -15.00 -1.02 17.90
N ARG A 160 -15.24 -1.42 16.65
CA ARG A 160 -16.18 -0.70 15.76
C ARG A 160 -17.61 -1.10 16.10
N ALA A 161 -18.37 -0.16 16.64
CA ALA A 161 -19.82 -0.27 16.70
C ALA A 161 -20.44 0.45 15.50
N SER A 162 -21.62 0.00 15.02
CA SER A 162 -22.33 0.65 13.91
C SER A 162 -22.63 2.14 14.16
N ASN A 163 -22.74 2.53 15.44
CA ASN A 163 -23.02 3.89 15.87
C ASN A 163 -21.76 4.73 16.17
N ASN A 164 -20.56 4.14 16.11
CA ASN A 164 -19.31 4.86 16.34
C ASN A 164 -18.29 4.51 15.24
N PRO A 165 -18.42 5.12 14.05
CA PRO A 165 -17.48 4.90 12.96
C PRO A 165 -16.15 5.60 13.29
N VAL A 166 -15.09 4.80 13.52
CA VAL A 166 -13.77 5.27 13.95
C VAL A 166 -12.70 4.87 12.92
N ALA A 167 -11.78 5.78 12.65
CA ALA A 167 -10.61 5.54 11.81
C ALA A 167 -9.62 4.56 12.48
N THR A 168 -8.81 3.86 11.68
CA THR A 168 -7.78 2.95 12.19
C THR A 168 -6.52 3.65 12.71
N THR A 169 -6.40 4.97 12.50
CA THR A 169 -5.26 5.77 12.96
C THR A 169 -5.58 6.53 14.24
N VAL A 170 -4.59 6.53 15.13
CA VAL A 170 -4.51 7.40 16.31
C VAL A 170 -3.49 8.48 16.05
N VAL A 171 -3.82 9.70 16.44
CA VAL A 171 -2.90 10.83 16.39
C VAL A 171 -2.42 11.12 17.80
N TYR A 172 -1.11 11.17 17.98
CA TYR A 172 -0.47 11.59 19.21
C TYR A 172 0.09 12.98 19.02
N VAL A 173 -0.23 13.86 19.95
CA VAL A 173 0.32 15.22 19.99
C VAL A 173 0.97 15.42 21.34
N MET A 174 2.19 15.93 21.33
CA MET A 174 2.95 16.25 22.54
C MET A 174 3.40 17.70 22.48
N ASP A 175 3.25 18.42 23.58
CA ASP A 175 3.93 19.70 23.80
C ASP A 175 5.35 19.42 24.28
N THR A 176 6.35 19.86 23.51
CA THR A 176 7.76 19.63 23.82
C THR A 176 8.27 20.49 24.97
N SER A 177 7.56 21.56 25.31
CA SER A 177 7.95 22.45 26.41
C SER A 177 7.55 21.90 27.78
N THR A 178 6.35 21.34 27.89
CA THR A 178 5.80 20.78 29.15
C THR A 178 5.96 19.27 29.26
N GLY A 179 6.10 18.57 28.13
CA GLY A 179 6.05 17.11 28.06
C GLY A 179 4.64 16.53 28.21
N ASN A 180 3.59 17.37 28.22
CA ASN A 180 2.22 16.89 28.19
C ASN A 180 1.89 16.32 26.81
N TYR A 181 1.12 15.25 26.78
CA TYR A 181 0.69 14.63 25.54
C TYR A 181 -0.78 14.24 25.57
N ALA A 182 -1.38 14.19 24.39
CA ALA A 182 -2.77 13.82 24.17
C ALA A 182 -2.87 12.89 22.95
N SER A 183 -3.79 11.94 23.02
CA SER A 183 -4.10 11.02 21.93
C SER A 183 -5.51 11.27 21.42
N TYR A 184 -5.69 11.17 20.10
CA TYR A 184 -6.93 11.50 19.41
C TYR A 184 -7.29 10.44 18.37
N TYR A 185 -8.59 10.27 18.11
CA TYR A 185 -9.09 9.50 16.96
C TYR A 185 -9.96 10.35 16.04
N VAL A 186 -10.01 9.95 14.77
CA VAL A 186 -10.87 10.58 13.76
C VAL A 186 -12.17 9.79 13.64
N PRO A 187 -13.35 10.41 13.85
CA PRO A 187 -14.63 9.76 13.60
C PRO A 187 -14.88 9.69 12.09
N PHE A 188 -14.66 8.51 11.49
CA PHE A 188 -14.68 8.34 10.04
C PHE A 188 -15.66 7.25 9.59
N ASN A 189 -16.68 7.63 8.82
CA ASN A 189 -17.66 6.72 8.24
C ASN A 189 -17.25 6.25 6.85
N ARG A 190 -16.80 5.00 6.75
CA ARG A 190 -16.45 4.38 5.45
C ARG A 190 -17.62 4.32 4.48
N GLN A 191 -18.84 4.07 4.95
CA GLN A 191 -20.01 4.00 4.05
C GLN A 191 -20.30 5.35 3.39
N ALA A 192 -20.11 6.45 4.13
CA ALA A 192 -20.23 7.80 3.58
C ALA A 192 -19.13 8.07 2.54
N MET A 193 -17.91 7.59 2.76
CA MET A 193 -16.82 7.66 1.77
C MET A 193 -17.14 6.87 0.50
N THR A 194 -17.60 5.62 0.62
CA THR A 194 -17.97 4.78 -0.53
C THR A 194 -19.10 5.40 -1.35
N ALA A 195 -20.04 6.09 -0.69
CA ALA A 195 -21.12 6.86 -1.34
C ALA A 195 -20.67 8.23 -1.89
N GLY A 196 -19.40 8.61 -1.74
CA GLY A 196 -18.86 9.89 -2.21
C GLY A 196 -19.39 11.10 -1.44
N ARG A 197 -19.90 10.92 -0.22
CA ARG A 197 -20.39 11.99 0.63
C ARG A 197 -19.25 12.64 1.41
N THR A 198 -19.26 13.97 1.47
CA THR A 198 -18.33 14.74 2.30
C THR A 198 -18.57 14.45 3.78
N GLN A 199 -17.50 14.47 4.56
CA GLN A 199 -17.56 14.23 6.00
C GLN A 199 -16.80 15.35 6.71
N GLN A 200 -17.42 15.94 7.72
CA GLN A 200 -16.79 16.97 8.52
C GLN A 200 -17.15 16.77 10.00
N GLY A 201 -16.23 17.11 10.89
CA GLY A 201 -16.47 16.98 12.31
C GLY A 201 -15.25 17.33 13.16
N LEU A 202 -15.36 17.07 14.46
CA LEU A 202 -14.27 17.26 15.39
C LEU A 202 -13.47 15.97 15.56
N ILE A 203 -12.16 16.09 15.66
CA ILE A 203 -11.30 14.98 16.10
C ILE A 203 -11.56 14.79 17.60
N THR A 204 -11.73 13.55 18.03
CA THR A 204 -12.14 13.26 19.42
C THR A 204 -10.94 12.88 20.27
N LEU A 205 -10.85 13.45 21.47
CA LEU A 205 -9.84 13.12 22.48
C LEU A 205 -10.07 11.71 23.04
N ILE A 206 -9.02 10.90 23.10
CA ILE A 206 -9.01 9.58 23.73
C ILE A 206 -8.52 9.71 25.17
N SER A 207 -7.33 10.27 25.35
CA SER A 207 -6.65 10.33 26.64
C SER A 207 -5.55 11.40 26.63
N THR A 208 -5.15 11.81 27.83
CA THR A 208 -4.06 12.77 28.10
C THR A 208 -3.08 12.16 29.09
N GLY A 209 -1.81 12.58 29.03
CA GLY A 209 -0.78 12.17 29.98
C GLY A 209 0.40 13.16 30.00
N SER A 210 1.42 12.84 30.80
CA SER A 210 2.65 13.62 30.89
C SER A 210 3.88 12.73 30.83
N ALA A 211 4.90 13.17 30.09
CA ALA A 211 6.18 12.48 29.92
C ALA A 211 7.13 12.69 31.11
N ASN A 212 6.81 13.62 32.01
CA ASN A 212 7.52 13.83 33.26
C ASN A 212 6.64 13.37 34.44
N PRO A 213 6.55 12.05 34.71
CA PRO A 213 5.86 11.60 35.91
C PRO A 213 6.66 12.10 37.12
N VAL A 214 6.09 13.01 37.90
CA VAL A 214 6.59 13.29 39.25
C VAL A 214 6.28 12.03 40.05
N ILE A 215 7.24 11.12 40.13
CA ILE A 215 7.15 9.92 40.96
C ILE A 215 7.26 10.41 42.40
N ASP A 216 6.11 10.52 43.07
CA ASP A 216 6.08 10.86 44.48
C ASP A 216 6.58 9.63 45.26
N ARG A 217 7.89 9.61 45.55
CA ARG A 217 8.59 8.49 46.21
C ARG A 217 7.93 8.05 47.53
N ASP A 218 7.13 8.93 48.12
CA ASP A 218 6.44 8.74 49.39
C ASP A 218 5.09 8.01 49.25
N THR A 219 4.55 7.88 48.03
CA THR A 219 3.30 7.13 47.74
C THR A 219 3.52 5.65 47.39
N LEU A 220 4.79 5.22 47.29
CA LEU A 220 5.18 3.85 46.91
C LEU A 220 5.69 3.02 48.10
N ARG A 221 5.43 3.44 49.34
CA ARG A 221 5.75 2.72 50.58
C ARG A 221 4.48 2.32 51.31
#